data_AF-A0A2S5WYD1-F1
#
_entry.id   AF-A0A2S5WYD1-F1
#
_cell.length_a   1.000
_cell.length_b   1.000
_cell.length_c   1.000
_cell.angle_alpha   90.00
_cell.angle_beta   90.00
_cell.angle_gamma   90.00
#
_symmetry.space_group_name_H-M   'P 1'
#
loop_
_entity.id
_entity.type
_entity.pdbx_description
1 polymer ?
#
loop_
_entity_poly.entity_id
_entity_poly.type
_entity_poly.pdbx_seq_one_letter_code
_entity_poly.pdbx_strand_id
1 'polypeptide(L)' 'MTEQHEPDKAGDLLTPRETAERLHVHPRTLIRMAERAELDPVVLPSGHRRYRREEVERIVAPTATPVKAAS' A
#
# COMPACT_ATOMS: atom_id res chain seq x y z
N MET A 1 -24.81 -14.87 3.46
CA MET A 1 -24.24 -13.61 4.01
C MET A 1 -22.90 -13.94 4.64
N THR A 2 -21.84 -13.91 3.85
CA THR A 2 -20.49 -13.64 4.34
C THR A 2 -19.81 -12.96 3.16
N GLU A 3 -19.56 -11.67 3.31
CA GLU A 3 -18.84 -10.84 2.34
C GLU A 3 -17.41 -11.38 2.22
N GLN A 4 -17.25 -12.41 1.40
CA GLN A 4 -15.95 -12.82 0.92
C GLN A 4 -15.54 -11.73 -0.06
N HIS A 5 -14.78 -10.77 0.44
CA HIS A 5 -14.05 -9.81 -0.37
C HIS A 5 -13.36 -10.62 -1.47
N GLU A 6 -13.92 -10.54 -2.68
CA GLU A 6 -13.37 -11.19 -3.85
C GLU A 6 -11.90 -10.79 -3.94
N PRO A 7 -11.01 -11.73 -4.31
CA PRO A 7 -9.58 -11.49 -4.31
C PRO A 7 -9.30 -10.40 -5.34
N ASP A 8 -9.20 -9.16 -4.87
CA ASP A 8 -8.57 -8.06 -5.56
C ASP A 8 -7.12 -8.51 -5.79
N LYS A 9 -6.95 -9.17 -6.95
CA LYS A 9 -5.77 -9.81 -7.52
C LYS A 9 -4.65 -10.09 -6.52
N ALA A 10 -4.40 -11.36 -6.24
CA ALA A 10 -3.21 -11.82 -5.51
C ALA A 10 -1.85 -11.32 -6.07
N GLY A 11 -1.81 -10.64 -7.23
CA GLY A 11 -0.63 -9.95 -7.79
C GLY A 11 -0.53 -8.44 -7.50
N ASP A 12 -1.49 -7.84 -6.80
CA ASP A 12 -1.54 -6.40 -6.52
C ASP A 12 -1.00 -6.01 -5.13
N LEU A 13 -0.72 -6.98 -4.25
CA LEU A 13 -0.16 -6.71 -2.92
C LEU A 13 1.37 -6.84 -2.89
N LEU A 14 2.05 -5.71 -2.82
CA LEU A 14 3.50 -5.59 -2.72
C LEU A 14 3.99 -5.80 -1.29
N THR A 15 5.17 -6.42 -1.16
CA THR A 15 5.90 -6.45 0.12
C THR A 15 6.45 -5.06 0.46
N PRO A 16 6.81 -4.80 1.74
CA PRO A 16 7.41 -3.52 2.13
C PRO A 16 8.69 -3.22 1.33
N ARG A 17 9.47 -4.26 1.01
CA ARG A 17 10.67 -4.13 0.20
C ARG A 17 10.34 -3.72 -1.23
N GLU A 18 9.44 -4.44 -1.92
CA GLU A 18 9.06 -4.09 -3.29
C GLU A 18 8.44 -2.70 -3.40
N THR A 19 7.66 -2.31 -2.40
CA THR A 19 7.04 -0.99 -2.29
C THR A 19 8.11 0.10 -2.20
N ALA A 20 9.14 -0.12 -1.37
CA ALA A 20 10.25 0.82 -1.20
C ALA A 20 11.04 1.00 -2.51
N GLU A 21 11.31 -0.10 -3.22
CA GLU A 21 12.00 -0.08 -4.52
C GLU A 21 11.18 0.69 -5.58
N ARG A 22 9.87 0.47 -5.63
CA ARG A 22 8.95 1.15 -6.58
C ARG A 22 8.91 2.66 -6.34
N LEU A 23 8.78 3.05 -5.07
CA LEU A 23 8.78 4.45 -4.65
C LEU A 23 10.16 5.09 -4.72
N HIS A 24 11.22 4.31 -4.98
CA HIS A 24 12.62 4.76 -4.91
C HIS A 24 12.96 5.40 -3.56
N VAL A 25 12.39 4.87 -2.47
CA VAL A 25 12.63 5.33 -1.09
C VAL A 25 13.25 4.24 -0.24
N HIS A 26 13.87 4.64 0.86
CA HIS A 26 14.39 3.68 1.84
C HIS A 26 13.24 2.99 2.61
N PRO A 27 13.35 1.70 3.00
CA PRO A 27 12.31 1.00 3.79
C PRO A 27 11.92 1.72 5.10
N ARG A 28 12.86 2.45 5.71
CA ARG A 28 12.60 3.28 6.89
C ARG A 28 11.69 4.48 6.60
N THR A 29 11.81 5.06 5.39
CA THR A 29 10.89 6.09 4.90
C THR A 29 9.51 5.49 4.68
N LEU A 30 9.43 4.27 4.13
CA LEU A 30 8.17 3.57 3.94
C LEU A 30 7.39 3.38 5.24
N ILE A 31 8.08 2.98 6.33
CA ILE A 31 7.48 2.85 7.66
C ILE A 31 6.91 4.20 8.12
N ARG A 32 7.68 5.28 7.97
CA ARG A 32 7.23 6.63 8.33
C ARG A 32 6.05 7.10 7.49
N MET A 33 6.02 6.79 6.20
CA MET A 33 4.88 7.13 5.33
C MET A 33 3.61 6.41 5.80
N ALA A 34 3.72 5.13 6.17
CA ALA A 34 2.61 4.39 6.77
C ALA A 34 2.19 4.96 8.14
N GLU A 35 3.14 5.38 8.99
CA GLU A 35 2.83 6.04 10.28
C GLU A 35 2.16 7.40 10.10
N ARG A 36 2.49 8.12 9.01
CA ARG A 36 1.90 9.41 8.66
C ARG A 36 0.59 9.30 7.88
N ALA A 37 0.09 8.07 7.67
CA ALA A 37 -1.08 7.78 6.85
C ALA A 37 -0.96 8.31 5.40
N GLU A 38 0.26 8.41 4.88
CA GLU A 38 0.55 8.71 3.47
C GLU A 38 0.42 7.46 2.59
N LEU A 39 0.38 6.28 3.21
CA LEU A 39 0.33 4.96 2.58
C LEU A 39 -0.54 4.06 3.45
N ASP A 40 -1.46 3.30 2.86
CA ASP A 40 -2.39 2.41 3.57
C ASP A 40 -1.88 0.94 3.53
N PRO A 41 -1.21 0.46 4.61
CA PRO A 41 -0.80 -0.93 4.68
C PRO A 41 -1.97 -1.86 5.01
N VAL A 42 -2.14 -2.90 4.19
CA VAL A 42 -2.94 -4.06 4.56
C VAL A 42 -2.15 -4.89 5.58
N VAL A 43 -2.61 -4.89 6.83
CA VAL A 43 -1.99 -5.66 7.92
C VAL A 43 -2.57 -7.07 7.94
N LEU A 44 -1.71 -8.07 7.73
CA LEU A 44 -2.12 -9.47 7.86
C LEU A 44 -2.24 -9.87 9.34
N PRO A 45 -3.00 -10.94 9.66
CA PRO A 45 -3.08 -11.49 11.02
C PRO A 45 -1.72 -11.84 11.63
N SER A 46 -0.71 -12.10 10.79
CA SER A 46 0.68 -12.37 11.21
C SER A 46 1.49 -11.10 11.57
N GLY A 47 0.93 -9.90 11.42
CA GLY A 47 1.60 -8.61 11.69
C GLY A 47 2.43 -8.05 10.53
N HIS A 48 2.57 -8.79 9.42
CA HIS A 48 3.24 -8.30 8.22
C HIS A 48 2.35 -7.33 7.44
N ARG A 49 2.98 -6.30 6.88
CA ARG A 49 2.31 -5.27 6.08
C ARG A 49 2.43 -5.58 4.59
N ARG A 50 1.35 -5.39 3.87
CA ARG A 50 1.29 -5.42 2.40
C ARG A 50 0.77 -4.09 1.89
N TYR A 51 1.14 -3.72 0.68
CA TYR A 51 0.77 -2.44 0.08
C TYR A 51 0.13 -2.68 -1.27
N ARG A 52 -0.95 -1.96 -1.58
CA ARG A 52 -1.59 -2.08 -2.89
C ARG A 52 -0.72 -1.40 -3.95
N ARG A 53 -0.41 -2.13 -5.03
CA ARG A 53 0.36 -1.66 -6.17
C ARG A 53 -0.25 -0.39 -6.76
N GLU A 54 -1.55 -0.36 -6.95
CA GLU A 54 -2.28 0.82 -7.47
C GLU A 54 -2.00 2.09 -6.66
N GLU A 55 -1.93 2.00 -5.34
CA GLU A 55 -1.68 3.15 -4.47
C GLU A 55 -0.22 3.59 -4.56
N VAL A 56 0.70 2.63 -4.60
CA VAL A 56 2.13 2.87 -4.82
C VAL A 56 2.37 3.57 -6.14
N GLU A 57 1.74 3.09 -7.21
CA GLU A 57 1.85 3.68 -8.54
C GLU A 57 1.20 5.07 -8.61
N ARG A 58 0.12 5.31 -7.87
CA ARG A 58 -0.46 6.65 -7.69
C ARG A 58 0.50 7.63 -7.02
N ILE A 59 1.28 7.19 -6.02
CA ILE A 59 2.25 8.05 -5.32
C ILE A 59 3.46 8.39 -6.21
N VAL A 60 3.90 7.45 -7.07
CA VAL A 60 4.97 7.71 -8.04
C VAL A 60 4.51 8.69 -9.13
N ALA A 61 3.21 8.74 -9.43
CA ALA A 61 2.68 9.68 -10.42
C ALA A 61 2.81 11.13 -9.90
N PRO A 62 3.49 12.03 -10.64
CA PRO A 62 3.94 13.33 -10.15
C PRO A 62 2.84 14.36 -9.80
N THR A 63 1.56 13.97 -9.81
CA THR A 63 0.42 14.90 -9.65
C THR A 63 -0.76 14.35 -8.83
N ALA A 64 -0.68 13.16 -8.23
CA ALA A 64 -1.84 12.59 -7.54
C ALA A 64 -1.83 12.92 -6.04
N THR A 65 -2.62 13.92 -5.67
CA THR A 65 -3.10 14.11 -4.29
C THR A 65 -3.69 12.79 -3.77
N PRO A 66 -3.35 12.32 -2.56
CA PRO A 66 -3.84 11.03 -2.06
C PRO A 66 -5.34 11.11 -1.82
N VAL A 67 -6.13 10.57 -2.75
CA VAL A 67 -7.57 10.40 -2.57
C VAL A 67 -7.78 9.15 -1.71
N LYS A 68 -7.97 9.37 -0.42
CA LYS A 68 -8.53 8.35 0.47
C LYS A 68 -9.99 8.17 0.07
N ALA A 69 -10.27 7.14 -0.72
CA ALA A 69 -11.62 6.64 -0.94
C ALA A 69 -12.10 6.00 0.38
N ALA A 70 -12.71 6.82 1.24
CA ALA A 70 -13.65 6.33 2.24
C ALA A 70 -14.90 5.89 1.48
N SER A 71 -15.21 4.59 1.52
CA SER A 71 -16.54 4.05 1.29
C SER A 71 -17.12 3.58 2.61
#